data_AF-A0A0D2XF82-F1
#
_entry.id   AF-A0A0D2XF82-F1
#
_cell.length_a   1.000
_cell.length_b   1.000
_cell.length_c   1.000
_cell.angle_alpha   90.00
_cell.angle_beta   90.00
_cell.angle_gamma   90.00
#
_symmetry.space_group_name_H-M   'P 1'
#
loop_
_entity.id
_entity.type
_entity.pdbx_description
1 polymer ?
#
loop_
_entity_poly.entity_id
_entity_poly.type
_entity_poly.pdbx_seq_one_letter_code
_entity_poly.pdbx_strand_id
1 'polypeptide(L)'
;MGSPTHQIDKPQIISEVARTVLAKHKYSAEDIQASTSRCFELQQLILEAQAEAEEEALRTSRWFISDRSGFDSLVYATRYAAPGAVQ
;
A
#
# COMPACT_ATOMS: atom_id res chain seq x y z
N MET A 1 33.73 13.22 -28.33
CA MET A 1 32.93 13.53 -27.12
C MET A 1 31.93 12.41 -26.93
N GLY A 2 32.05 11.61 -25.88
CA GLY A 2 31.10 10.54 -25.60
C GLY A 2 29.83 11.12 -24.98
N SER A 3 28.66 10.73 -25.48
CA SER A 3 27.37 11.08 -24.88
C SER A 3 27.34 10.61 -23.41
N PRO A 4 26.80 11.41 -22.47
CA PRO A 4 26.67 10.95 -21.10
C PRO A 4 25.67 9.78 -21.08
N THR A 5 26.16 8.58 -20.80
CA THR A 5 25.30 7.45 -20.44
C THR A 5 24.52 7.85 -19.20
N HIS A 6 23.23 8.12 -19.35
CA HIS A 6 22.31 8.31 -18.22
C HIS A 6 22.24 6.98 -17.45
N GLN A 7 23.10 6.83 -16.45
CA GLN A 7 22.94 5.79 -15.45
C GLN A 7 21.71 6.17 -14.61
N ILE A 8 20.66 5.37 -14.72
CA ILE A 8 19.51 5.45 -13.83
C ILE A 8 19.96 4.87 -12.48
N ASP A 9 19.80 5.63 -11.40
CA ASP A 9 20.12 5.14 -10.06
C ASP A 9 19.29 3.91 -9.72
N LYS A 10 19.81 3.06 -8.83
CA LYS A 10 19.06 1.88 -8.38
C LYS A 10 17.81 2.33 -7.60
N PRO A 11 16.60 1.81 -7.93
CA PRO A 11 15.40 2.14 -7.17
C PRO A 11 15.43 1.48 -5.80
N GLN A 12 14.72 2.09 -4.85
CA GLN A 12 14.27 1.36 -3.67
C GLN A 12 13.10 0.46 -4.04
N ILE A 13 13.04 -0.75 -3.49
CA ILE A 13 11.92 -1.68 -3.70
C ILE A 13 11.05 -1.69 -2.44
N ILE A 14 9.76 -1.39 -2.61
CA ILE A 14 8.76 -1.50 -1.55
C ILE A 14 7.98 -2.79 -1.80
N SER A 15 8.10 -3.75 -0.90
CA SER A 15 7.30 -4.97 -0.91
C SER A 15 5.89 -4.70 -0.39
N GLU A 16 4.91 -5.55 -0.74
CA GLU A 16 3.52 -5.44 -0.32
C GLU A 16 3.35 -5.06 1.17
N VAL A 17 2.94 -3.81 1.42
CA VAL A 17 2.77 -3.24 2.77
C VAL A 17 1.53 -3.83 3.46
N ALA A 18 0.46 -4.12 2.72
CA ALA A 18 -0.77 -4.65 3.29
C ALA A 18 -0.52 -5.89 4.17
N ARG A 19 0.34 -6.81 3.72
CA ARG A 19 0.65 -8.05 4.45
C ARG A 19 1.28 -7.78 5.82
N THR A 20 2.12 -6.75 5.93
CA THR A 20 2.75 -6.38 7.20
C THR A 20 1.74 -5.75 8.16
N VAL A 21 0.82 -4.95 7.64
CA VAL A 21 -0.29 -4.34 8.40
C VAL A 21 -1.23 -5.41 8.94
N LEU A 22 -1.66 -6.38 8.11
CA LEU A 22 -2.51 -7.49 8.53
C LEU A 22 -1.88 -8.25 9.71
N ALA A 23 -0.59 -8.60 9.59
CA ALA A 23 0.13 -9.31 10.64
C ALA A 23 0.27 -8.48 11.93
N LYS A 24 0.65 -7.19 11.81
CA LYS A 24 0.86 -6.28 12.95
C LYS A 24 -0.43 -6.03 13.73
N HIS A 25 -1.55 -5.86 13.04
CA HIS A 25 -2.84 -5.51 13.64
C HIS A 25 -3.76 -6.72 13.84
N LYS A 26 -3.29 -7.94 13.51
CA LYS A 26 -4.01 -9.22 13.67
C LYS A 26 -5.35 -9.27 12.92
N TYR A 27 -5.38 -8.71 11.71
CA TYR A 27 -6.53 -8.85 10.82
C TYR A 27 -6.46 -10.19 10.08
N SER A 28 -7.58 -10.92 10.03
CA SER A 28 -7.75 -12.06 9.13
C SER A 28 -8.34 -11.60 7.80
N ALA A 29 -8.30 -12.46 6.76
CA ALA A 29 -8.99 -12.18 5.51
C ALA A 29 -10.52 -12.13 5.69
N GLU A 30 -11.05 -12.90 6.63
CA GLU A 30 -12.48 -12.95 6.97
C GLU A 30 -12.95 -11.63 7.59
N ASP A 31 -12.11 -11.00 8.43
CA ASP A 31 -12.39 -9.69 9.03
C ASP A 31 -12.66 -8.61 7.96
N ILE A 32 -12.04 -8.74 6.78
CA ILE A 32 -12.13 -7.80 5.67
C ILE A 32 -13.50 -7.87 4.98
N GLN A 33 -14.09 -9.06 4.92
CA GLN A 33 -15.34 -9.31 4.18
C GLN A 33 -16.56 -9.28 5.10
N ALA A 34 -16.43 -9.76 6.33
CA ALA A 34 -17.55 -9.91 7.25
C ALA A 34 -17.92 -8.63 8.01
N SER A 35 -17.06 -7.61 8.00
CA SER A 35 -17.29 -6.37 8.74
C SER A 35 -16.84 -5.13 7.97
N THR A 36 -17.81 -4.33 7.54
CA THR A 36 -17.59 -3.03 6.88
C THR A 36 -16.71 -2.10 7.70
N SER A 37 -16.92 -2.02 9.02
CA SER A 37 -16.14 -1.13 9.89
C SER A 37 -14.69 -1.59 10.03
N ARG A 38 -14.46 -2.91 10.24
CA ARG A 38 -13.11 -3.48 10.29
C ARG A 38 -12.38 -3.37 8.95
N CYS A 39 -13.11 -3.57 7.85
CA CYS A 39 -12.56 -3.37 6.52
C CYS A 39 -12.10 -1.92 6.31
N PHE A 40 -12.96 -0.95 6.65
CA PHE A 40 -12.63 0.47 6.52
C PHE A 40 -11.39 0.85 7.35
N GLU A 41 -11.35 0.44 8.62
CA GLU A 41 -10.21 0.68 9.52
C GLU A 41 -8.93 0.07 8.94
N LEU A 42 -8.97 -1.17 8.46
CA LEU A 42 -7.84 -1.82 7.84
C LEU A 42 -7.35 -1.06 6.59
N GLN A 43 -8.26 -0.64 5.70
CA GLN A 43 -7.85 0.08 4.49
C GLN A 43 -7.23 1.43 4.81
N GLN A 44 -7.69 2.11 5.86
CA GLN A 44 -7.05 3.33 6.35
C GLN A 44 -5.63 3.05 6.86
N LEU A 45 -5.44 2.01 7.69
CA LEU A 45 -4.13 1.61 8.19
C LEU A 45 -3.15 1.25 7.06
N ILE A 46 -3.63 0.55 6.02
CA ILE A 46 -2.80 0.21 4.85
C ILE A 46 -2.44 1.47 4.06
N LEU A 47 -3.38 2.40 3.88
CA LEU A 47 -3.12 3.66 3.17
C LEU A 47 -2.04 4.49 3.87
N GLU A 48 -2.15 4.64 5.19
CA GLU A 48 -1.16 5.36 6.01
C GLU A 48 0.21 4.68 5.94
N ALA A 49 0.27 3.36 6.16
CA ALA A 49 1.53 2.61 6.11
C ALA A 49 2.19 2.61 4.72
N GLN A 50 1.40 2.59 3.64
CA GLN A 50 1.90 2.66 2.27
C GLN A 50 2.52 4.03 2.00
N ALA A 51 1.86 5.12 2.42
CA ALA A 51 2.41 6.47 2.29
C ALA A 51 3.73 6.63 3.07
N GLU A 52 3.80 6.11 4.30
CA GLU A 52 5.03 6.11 5.10
C GLU A 52 6.17 5.33 4.43
N ALA A 53 5.88 4.17 3.85
CA ALA A 53 6.88 3.35 3.15
C ALA A 53 7.40 4.05 1.88
N GLU A 54 6.54 4.73 1.14
CA GLU A 54 6.90 5.51 -0.04
C GLU A 54 7.74 6.75 0.33
N GLU A 55 7.39 7.45 1.42
CA GLU A 55 8.18 8.57 1.94
C GLU A 55 9.59 8.13 2.38
N GLU A 56 9.70 7.03 3.13
CA GLU A 56 10.99 6.49 3.56
C GLU A 56 11.84 5.98 2.38
N ALA A 57 11.20 5.40 1.36
CA ALA A 57 11.91 5.01 0.15
C ALA A 57 12.52 6.22 -0.58
N LEU A 58 11.83 7.36 -0.59
CA LEU A 58 12.34 8.60 -1.18
C LEU A 58 13.44 9.28 -0.35
N ARG A 59 13.52 8.98 0.95
CA ARG A 59 14.64 9.43 1.79
C ARG A 59 15.94 8.68 1.50
N THR A 60 15.83 7.45 1.00
CA THR A 60 16.98 6.55 0.76
C THR A 60 17.37 6.42 -0.72
N SER A 61 16.44 6.67 -1.64
CA SER A 61 16.68 6.68 -3.09
C SER A 61 15.89 7.78 -3.80
N ARG A 62 16.31 8.17 -5.00
CA ARG A 62 15.61 9.18 -5.82
C ARG A 62 14.27 8.71 -6.36
N TRP A 63 14.05 7.40 -6.42
CA TRP A 63 12.84 6.78 -6.93
C TRP A 63 12.68 5.36 -6.39
N PHE A 64 11.44 4.86 -6.46
CA PHE A 64 11.10 3.52 -5.97
C PHE A 64 10.20 2.78 -6.96
N ILE A 65 10.15 1.46 -6.79
CA ILE A 65 9.13 0.59 -7.38
C ILE A 65 8.36 -0.01 -6.21
N SER A 66 7.04 0.18 -6.23
CA SER A 66 6.17 -0.32 -5.17
C SER A 66 5.29 -1.46 -5.67
N ASP A 67 5.32 -2.57 -4.93
CA ASP A 67 4.36 -3.66 -5.06
C ASP A 67 3.07 -3.25 -4.32
N ARG A 68 2.06 -2.82 -5.10
CA ARG A 68 0.87 -2.06 -4.69
C ARG A 68 1.13 -0.57 -4.45
N SER A 69 0.05 0.18 -4.29
CA SER A 69 0.03 1.62 -4.03
C SER A 69 -1.12 1.97 -3.09
N GLY A 70 -1.16 3.21 -2.60
CA GLY A 70 -2.29 3.69 -1.79
C GLY A 70 -3.65 3.59 -2.51
N PHE A 71 -3.66 3.52 -3.83
CA PHE A 71 -4.88 3.33 -4.61
C PHE A 71 -5.59 2.00 -4.31
N ASP A 72 -4.84 0.94 -4.02
CA ASP A 72 -5.41 -0.37 -3.69
C ASP A 72 -6.34 -0.27 -2.46
N SER A 73 -5.93 0.47 -1.43
CA SER A 73 -6.74 0.70 -0.22
C SER A 73 -8.08 1.38 -0.53
N LEU A 74 -8.07 2.35 -1.46
CA LEU A 74 -9.29 3.06 -1.87
C LEU A 74 -10.25 2.13 -2.64
N VAL A 75 -9.71 1.27 -3.51
CA VAL A 75 -10.50 0.27 -4.25
C VAL A 75 -11.16 -0.71 -3.27
N TYR A 76 -10.41 -1.23 -2.30
CA TYR A 76 -10.94 -2.17 -1.31
C TYR A 76 -11.97 -1.51 -0.38
N ALA A 77 -11.73 -0.28 0.07
CA ALA A 77 -12.68 0.46 0.88
C ALA A 77 -13.99 0.69 0.11
N THR A 78 -13.91 1.05 -1.17
CA THR A 78 -15.08 1.20 -2.03
C THR A 78 -15.82 -0.12 -2.22
N ARG A 79 -15.08 -1.22 -2.41
CA ARG A 79 -15.66 -2.55 -2.69
C ARG A 79 -16.39 -3.15 -1.48
N TYR A 80 -15.82 -3.03 -0.29
CA TYR A 80 -16.23 -3.79 0.90
C TYR A 80 -16.75 -2.91 2.05
N ALA A 81 -16.44 -1.62 2.08
CA ALA A 81 -16.82 -0.71 3.16
C ALA A 81 -17.82 0.40 2.75
N ALA A 82 -18.01 0.64 1.44
CA ALA A 82 -18.95 1.66 0.98
C ALA A 82 -20.43 1.24 1.16
N PRO A 83 -21.37 2.21 1.22
CA PRO A 83 -22.80 1.91 1.16
C PRO A 83 -23.12 1.10 -0.10
N GLY A 84 -23.73 -0.08 0.06
CA GLY A 84 -24.02 -1.00 -1.06
C GLY A 84 -22.84 -1.86 -1.51
N ALA A 85 -21.77 -1.93 -0.71
CA ALA A 85 -20.68 -2.88 -0.90
C ALA A 85 -21.18 -4.33 -1.05
N VAL A 86 -20.44 -5.11 -1.85
CA VAL A 86 -20.79 -6.51 -2.13
C VAL A 86 -20.44 -7.35 -0.92
N GLN A 87 -21.45 -8.02 -0.36
CA GLN A 87 -21.31 -9.03 0.71
C GLN A 87 -20.89 -10.37 0.12
#